data_AF-A0A9E7TF01-F1
#
_entry.id   AF-A0A9E7TF01-F1
#
_cell.length_a   1.000
_cell.length_b   1.000
_cell.length_c   1.000
_cell.angle_alpha   90.00
_cell.angle_beta   90.00
_cell.angle_gamma   90.00
#
_symmetry.space_group_name_H-M   'P 1'
#
loop_
_entity.id
_entity.type
_entity.pdbx_description
1 polymer ?
#
loop_
_entity_poly.entity_id
_entity_poly.type
_entity_poly.pdbx_seq_one_letter_code
_entity_poly.pdbx_strand_id
1 'polypeptide(L)'
;MQIKNQHVYWIHRLITLIYLLGFILLGFGILQKFDLDALIAFLILVFVFGWMMYLHFIASLEAEKGSERGRRISRFIAVILVFLFPIGTILALYLFYKTSSNEWQK
;
A
#
# COMPACT_ATOMS: atom_id res chain seq x y z
N MET A 1 18.28 -10.01 8.40
CA MET A 1 18.16 -9.91 6.93
C MET A 1 18.44 -8.46 6.54
N GLN A 2 19.29 -8.20 5.54
CA GLN A 2 19.58 -6.83 5.10
C GLN A 2 18.53 -6.39 4.08
N ILE A 3 17.79 -5.31 4.37
CA ILE A 3 16.73 -4.78 3.50
C ILE A 3 17.40 -3.96 2.39
N LYS A 4 17.25 -4.37 1.12
CA LYS A 4 17.94 -3.69 0.00
C LYS A 4 17.43 -2.28 -0.27
N ASN A 5 16.11 -2.06 -0.26
CA ASN A 5 15.51 -0.74 -0.46
C ASN A 5 14.74 -0.32 0.79
N GLN A 6 15.47 0.09 1.84
CA GLN A 6 14.91 0.33 3.17
C GLN A 6 13.78 1.37 3.21
N HIS A 7 13.94 2.48 2.49
CA HIS A 7 12.92 3.55 2.46
C HIS A 7 11.62 3.08 1.80
N VAL A 8 11.74 2.44 0.62
CA VAL A 8 10.59 1.92 -0.13
C VAL A 8 9.89 0.82 0.67
N TYR A 9 10.65 -0.07 1.31
CA TYR A 9 10.14 -1.08 2.23
C TYR A 9 9.29 -0.46 3.34
N TRP A 10 9.83 0.52 4.08
CA TRP A 10 9.14 1.09 5.23
C TRP A 10 7.92 1.93 4.84
N ILE A 11 7.98 2.67 3.74
CA ILE A 11 6.80 3.39 3.21
C ILE A 11 5.66 2.39 2.95
N HIS A 12 5.92 1.33 2.19
CA HIS A 12 4.88 0.35 1.89
C HIS A 12 4.43 -0.42 3.13
N ARG A 13 5.34 -0.75 4.05
CA ARG A 13 5.02 -1.47 5.28
C ARG A 13 4.15 -0.63 6.21
N LEU A 14 4.48 0.65 6.42
CA LEU A 14 3.68 1.55 7.23
C LEU A 14 2.29 1.75 6.64
N ILE A 15 2.20 1.96 5.32
CA ILE A 15 0.89 2.09 4.66
C ILE A 15 0.08 0.80 4.80
N THR A 16 0.70 -0.38 4.66
CA THR A 16 0.01 -1.67 4.90
C THR A 16 -0.60 -1.72 6.29
N LEU A 17 0.14 -1.28 7.32
CA LEU A 17 -0.36 -1.26 8.71
C LEU A 17 -1.51 -0.27 8.89
N ILE A 18 -1.45 0.90 8.23
CA ILE A 18 -2.56 1.87 8.23
C ILE A 18 -3.81 1.26 7.58
N TYR A 19 -3.67 0.59 6.43
CA TYR A 19 -4.77 -0.10 5.78
C TYR A 19 -5.34 -1.22 6.66
N LEU A 20 -4.49 -2.01 7.32
CA LEU A 20 -4.92 -3.06 8.23
C LEU A 20 -5.71 -2.49 9.41
N LEU A 21 -5.21 -1.42 10.04
CA LEU A 21 -5.89 -0.76 11.15
C LEU A 21 -7.24 -0.19 10.70
N GLY A 22 -7.26 0.53 9.57
CA GLY A 22 -8.49 1.07 9.00
C GLY A 22 -9.49 -0.02 8.63
N PHE A 23 -9.02 -1.13 8.06
CA PHE A 23 -9.84 -2.28 7.73
C PHE A 23 -10.50 -2.89 8.98
N ILE A 24 -9.76 -3.06 10.07
CA ILE A 24 -10.31 -3.58 11.33
C ILE A 24 -11.36 -2.64 11.92
N LEU A 25 -11.06 -1.34 12.00
CA LEU A 25 -11.96 -0.35 12.59
C LEU A 25 -13.26 -0.19 11.78
N LEU A 26 -13.14 -0.05 10.46
CA LEU A 26 -14.30 0.08 9.57
C LEU A 26 -15.09 -1.23 9.49
N GLY A 27 -14.40 -2.37 9.41
CA GLY A 27 -15.03 -3.69 9.39
C GLY A 27 -15.85 -3.96 10.64
N PHE A 28 -15.29 -3.64 11.82
CA PHE A 28 -16.01 -3.74 13.08
C PHE A 28 -17.26 -2.85 13.09
N GLY A 29 -17.13 -1.58 12.66
CA GLY A 29 -18.25 -0.64 12.61
C GLY A 29 -19.37 -1.07 11.65
N ILE A 30 -19.01 -1.53 10.45
CA ILE A 30 -19.97 -2.00 9.44
C ILE A 30 -20.73 -3.23 9.93
N LEU A 31 -20.02 -4.22 10.50
CA LEU A 31 -20.61 -5.50 10.87
C LEU A 31 -21.39 -5.50 12.19
N GLN A 32 -21.55 -4.35 12.88
CA GLN A 32 -22.32 -4.30 14.14
C GLN A 32 -23.79 -4.71 13.99
N LYS A 33 -24.45 -4.36 12.87
CA LYS A 33 -25.87 -4.72 12.63
C LYS A 33 -26.05 -6.11 12.03
N PHE A 34 -25.02 -6.64 11.37
CA PHE A 34 -24.99 -7.96 10.72
C PHE A 34 -26.20 -8.28 9.81
N ASP A 35 -26.57 -7.33 8.94
CA ASP A 35 -27.59 -7.50 7.89
C ASP A 35 -26.97 -7.61 6.48
N LEU A 36 -27.80 -7.77 5.44
CA LEU A 36 -27.33 -7.94 4.06
C LEU A 36 -26.59 -6.70 3.54
N ASP A 37 -27.06 -5.50 3.89
CA ASP A 37 -26.44 -4.25 3.47
C ASP A 37 -25.05 -4.08 4.11
N ALA A 38 -24.94 -4.41 5.40
CA ALA A 38 -23.66 -4.45 6.12
C ALA A 38 -22.69 -5.47 5.50
N LEU A 39 -23.17 -6.66 5.13
CA LEU A 39 -22.35 -7.66 4.44
C LEU A 39 -21.85 -7.15 3.09
N ILE A 40 -22.72 -6.54 2.28
CA ILE A 40 -22.34 -5.97 0.97
C ILE A 40 -21.31 -4.86 1.16
N ALA A 41 -21.53 -3.94 2.11
CA ALA A 41 -20.58 -2.87 2.43
C ALA A 41 -19.22 -3.43 2.89
N PHE A 42 -19.23 -4.47 3.72
CA PHE A 42 -18.00 -5.13 4.18
C PHE A 42 -17.25 -5.80 3.02
N LEU A 43 -17.94 -6.45 2.08
CA LEU A 43 -17.31 -7.04 0.90
C LEU A 43 -16.69 -5.98 -0.03
N ILE A 44 -17.35 -4.82 -0.18
CA ILE A 44 -16.77 -3.68 -0.90
C ILE A 44 -15.51 -3.18 -0.18
N LEU A 45 -15.54 -3.07 1.16
CA LEU A 45 -14.37 -2.72 1.95
C LEU A 45 -13.23 -3.74 1.73
N VAL A 46 -13.51 -5.04 1.82
CA VAL A 46 -12.53 -6.11 1.53
C VAL A 46 -11.93 -5.96 0.15
N PHE A 47 -12.75 -5.71 -0.86
CA PHE A 47 -12.27 -5.57 -2.23
C PHE A 47 -11.36 -4.35 -2.38
N VAL A 48 -11.79 -3.17 -1.95
CA VAL A 48 -11.04 -1.92 -2.14
C VAL A 48 -9.84 -1.81 -1.20
N PHE A 49 -10.07 -1.95 0.11
CA PHE A 49 -8.99 -1.85 1.11
C PHE A 49 -8.08 -3.06 1.07
N GLY A 50 -8.63 -4.26 0.95
CA GLY A 50 -7.83 -5.49 0.90
C GLY A 50 -6.92 -5.51 -0.32
N TRP A 51 -7.39 -5.08 -1.48
CA TRP A 51 -6.55 -4.98 -2.68
C TRP A 51 -5.38 -3.99 -2.49
N MET A 52 -5.64 -2.78 -1.99
CA MET A 52 -4.58 -1.80 -1.74
C MET A 52 -3.61 -2.26 -0.65
N MET A 53 -4.12 -2.83 0.44
CA MET A 53 -3.31 -3.43 1.50
C MET A 53 -2.38 -4.51 0.94
N TYR A 54 -2.91 -5.40 0.10
CA TYR A 54 -2.15 -6.46 -0.54
C TYR A 54 -1.04 -5.90 -1.45
N LEU A 55 -1.35 -4.89 -2.27
CA LEU A 55 -0.35 -4.26 -3.13
C LEU A 55 0.80 -3.65 -2.33
N HIS A 56 0.50 -2.91 -1.26
CA HIS A 56 1.52 -2.36 -0.37
C HIS A 56 2.31 -3.48 0.34
N PHE A 57 1.65 -4.53 0.80
CA PHE A 57 2.33 -5.65 1.44
C PHE A 57 3.33 -6.33 0.50
N ILE A 58 2.91 -6.67 -0.72
CA ILE A 58 3.79 -7.29 -1.72
C ILE A 58 4.92 -6.35 -2.14
N ALA A 59 4.62 -5.06 -2.34
CA ALA A 59 5.65 -4.07 -2.65
C ALA A 59 6.72 -4.01 -1.56
N SER A 60 6.34 -4.11 -0.27
CA SER A 60 7.31 -4.13 0.83
C SER A 60 8.22 -5.37 0.77
N LEU A 61 7.65 -6.57 0.63
CA LEU A 61 8.42 -7.82 0.55
C LEU A 61 9.36 -7.84 -0.65
N GLU A 62 8.93 -7.30 -1.79
CA GLU A 62 9.76 -7.25 -2.99
C GLU A 62 10.82 -6.15 -2.93
N ALA A 63 10.54 -5.02 -2.26
CA ALA A 63 11.51 -3.96 -2.01
C ALA A 63 12.62 -4.42 -1.06
N GLU A 64 12.29 -5.26 -0.07
CA GLU A 64 13.25 -5.90 0.82
C GLU A 64 14.26 -6.75 0.04
N LYS A 65 13.78 -7.54 -0.94
CA LYS A 65 14.62 -8.32 -1.86
C LYS A 65 15.31 -7.46 -2.93
N GLY A 66 14.86 -6.23 -3.11
CA GLY A 66 15.25 -5.32 -4.17
C GLY A 66 14.91 -5.80 -5.58
N SER A 67 13.80 -6.53 -5.76
CA SER A 67 13.46 -7.09 -7.07
C SER A 67 12.92 -6.04 -8.05
N GLU A 68 13.12 -6.25 -9.34
CA GLU A 68 12.50 -5.41 -10.38
C GLU A 68 10.97 -5.46 -10.34
N ARG A 69 10.38 -6.55 -9.83
CA ARG A 69 8.93 -6.64 -9.58
C ARG A 69 8.53 -5.63 -8.52
N GLY A 70 9.27 -5.52 -7.41
CA GLY A 70 9.04 -4.52 -6.37
C GLY A 70 9.09 -3.10 -6.95
N ARG A 71 10.12 -2.80 -7.75
CA ARG A 71 10.25 -1.50 -8.44
C ARG A 71 9.02 -1.17 -9.28
N ARG A 72 8.53 -2.11 -10.10
CA ARG A 72 7.35 -1.91 -10.95
C ARG A 72 6.07 -1.70 -10.15
N ILE A 73 5.84 -2.52 -9.11
CA ILE A 73 4.66 -2.39 -8.25
C ILE A 73 4.68 -1.05 -7.51
N SER A 74 5.82 -0.64 -6.95
CA SER A 74 5.96 0.65 -6.27
C SER A 74 5.67 1.83 -7.19
N ARG A 75 6.12 1.78 -8.46
CA ARG A 75 5.79 2.80 -9.46
C ARG A 75 4.31 2.81 -9.84
N PHE A 76 3.69 1.65 -9.98
CA PHE A 76 2.25 1.54 -10.21
C PHE A 76 1.45 2.16 -9.05
N ILE A 77 1.82 1.82 -7.81
CA ILE A 77 1.22 2.42 -6.61
C ILE A 77 1.44 3.95 -6.60
N ALA A 78 2.65 4.42 -6.95
CA ALA A 78 2.95 5.85 -7.01
C ALA A 78 2.02 6.59 -7.98
N VAL A 79 1.67 6.02 -9.15
CA VAL A 79 0.68 6.61 -10.07
C VAL A 79 -0.68 6.80 -9.39
N ILE A 80 -1.13 5.82 -8.61
CA ILE A 80 -2.40 5.93 -7.86
C ILE A 80 -2.29 7.03 -6.80
N LEU A 81 -1.18 7.08 -6.06
CA LEU A 81 -0.98 8.03 -4.97
C LEU A 81 -0.91 9.49 -5.44
N VAL A 82 -0.54 9.77 -6.70
CA VAL A 82 -0.54 11.14 -7.25
C VAL A 82 -1.91 11.83 -7.07
N PHE A 83 -3.00 11.07 -7.16
CA PHE A 83 -4.37 11.58 -7.04
C PHE A 83 -4.85 11.80 -5.59
N LEU A 84 -4.07 11.39 -4.58
CA LEU A 84 -4.42 11.51 -3.16
C LEU A 84 -3.77 12.75 -2.51
N PHE A 85 -3.99 13.92 -3.11
CA PHE A 85 -3.37 15.18 -2.68
C PHE A 85 -3.78 15.58 -1.25
N PRO A 86 -2.86 16.16 -0.44
CA PRO A 86 -1.44 16.42 -0.75
C PRO A 86 -0.49 15.27 -0.38
N ILE A 87 -0.86 14.48 0.64
CA ILE A 87 0.04 13.50 1.26
C ILE A 87 0.43 12.41 0.28
N GLY A 88 -0.54 11.87 -0.47
CA GLY A 88 -0.28 10.84 -1.48
C GLY A 88 0.63 11.35 -2.59
N THR A 89 0.44 12.60 -3.04
CA THR A 89 1.29 13.19 -4.08
C THR A 89 2.75 13.28 -3.64
N ILE A 90 3.02 13.70 -2.40
CA ILE A 90 4.39 13.75 -1.84
C ILE A 90 5.01 12.35 -1.80
N LEU A 91 4.25 11.35 -1.30
CA LEU A 91 4.71 9.96 -1.27
C LEU A 91 4.95 9.40 -2.67
N ALA A 92 4.11 9.75 -3.64
CA ALA A 92 4.26 9.34 -5.03
C ALA A 92 5.55 9.87 -5.63
N LEU A 93 5.82 11.17 -5.49
CA LEU A 93 7.05 11.80 -5.98
C LEU A 93 8.29 11.16 -5.36
N TYR A 94 8.26 10.91 -4.05
CA TYR A 94 9.36 10.25 -3.35
C TYR A 94 9.57 8.80 -3.82
N LEU A 95 8.48 8.04 -4.01
CA LEU A 95 8.55 6.68 -4.54
C LEU A 95 9.07 6.66 -5.99
N PHE A 96 8.66 7.60 -6.85
CA PHE A 96 9.20 7.71 -8.20
C PHE A 96 10.70 8.01 -8.20
N TYR A 97 11.15 8.89 -7.31
CA TYR A 97 12.57 9.18 -7.12
C TYR A 97 13.35 7.91 -6.70
N LYS A 98 12.93 7.25 -5.61
CA LYS A 98 13.62 6.05 -5.08
C LYS A 98 13.52 4.82 -5.98
N THR A 99 12.56 4.78 -6.88
CA THR A 99 12.41 3.70 -7.87
C THR A 99 12.95 4.08 -9.26
N SER A 100 13.64 5.22 -9.38
CA SER A 100 14.35 5.58 -10.61
C SER A 100 15.53 4.65 -10.84
N SER A 101 15.98 4.53 -12.09
CA SER A 101 17.17 3.75 -12.46
C SER A 101 18.42 4.19 -11.72
N ASN A 102 18.46 5.46 -11.31
CA ASN A 102 19.61 6.05 -10.65
C ASN A 102 19.62 5.81 -9.13
N GLU A 103 18.51 5.42 -8.52
CA GLU A 103 18.42 5.25 -7.06
C GLU A 103 18.10 3.81 -6.64
N TRP A 104 17.46 3.02 -7.51
CA TRP A 104 17.05 1.67 -7.15
C TRP A 104 18.27 0.79 -6.84
N GLN A 105 18.27 0.14 -5.66
CA GLN A 105 19.37 -0.67 -5.13
C GLN A 105 20.70 0.06 -4.88
N LYS A 106 20.70 1.39 -4.88
CA LYS A 106 21.80 2.19 -4.34
C LYS A 106 21.55 2.45 -2.85
#